data_AF-A0AAU2EH64-F1
#
_entry.id   AF-A0AAU2EH64-F1
#
_cell.length_a   1.000
_cell.length_b   1.000
_cell.length_c   1.000
_cell.angle_alpha   90.00
_cell.angle_beta   90.00
_cell.angle_gamma   90.00
#
_symmetry.space_group_name_H-M   'P 1'
#
loop_
_entity.id
_entity.type
_entity.pdbx_description
1 polymer ?
#
loop_
_entity_poly.entity_id
_entity_poly.type
_entity_poly.pdbx_seq_one_letter_code
_entity_poly.pdbx_strand_id
1 'polypeptide(L)'
;MTVGTPRPRAEVAALADQLLAAWLKREGHDEPPPDTLTLPVERLRLGERVLLDRDFGDLPGGPAAPASGAGWFRRRLRTPAPHGTDQLTLTFASATSDGPTEVRLEAEYLAAGSALRTGGRVPVPELVRALLPLLDATDGPAQIGVAPRLVRPAQVEALIDELCDPERRLPVLVASLPPSTAPDAWLTQTLLPLTRQLTGLAALHLLDHEALPLFNVALEYHKVYGGAVRTYLPEVDPACRADGARHPVLPRHRIEEDVRRAAALLAREPRRLATDLPLPALLAAVPVFRAPVEPVEPVEPRGAGSPPAELRTDQEVDAAERQARADELQRVRHSLHRSRRRERFLSAANDDRSGLRHPAGLSLPGRLCTVRPCDGSPGSFGELVGRFAEFPLLEFTGDQKEALALDGQYAGTGWARLTWEGLTALQEYASAAVRGEAGGDFKQWCEHTPPGCHRFPPRKAVRGESRTVESHTKWKRERMLPVPECVDASRRAFMGAHLRIGGGRTAPRLHYLDDCSGSGRIYVGYIGLHLTNTRTN
;
A
#
# COMPACT_ATOMS: atom_id res chain seq x y z
N MET A 1 -6.00 -8.18 -8.53
CA MET A 1 -6.64 -7.68 -7.29
C MET A 1 -5.92 -8.35 -6.14
N THR A 2 -5.53 -7.58 -5.12
CA THR A 2 -4.92 -8.08 -3.89
C THR A 2 -5.53 -7.34 -2.72
N VAL A 3 -6.23 -8.03 -1.83
CA VAL A 3 -7.00 -7.44 -0.72
C VAL A 3 -6.94 -8.34 0.51
N GLY A 4 -7.06 -7.75 1.69
CA GLY A 4 -7.28 -8.50 2.93
C GLY A 4 -8.78 -8.69 3.21
N THR A 5 -9.11 -9.68 4.03
CA THR A 5 -10.45 -9.85 4.61
C THR A 5 -10.33 -10.34 6.05
N PRO A 6 -11.20 -9.89 6.97
CA PRO A 6 -11.24 -10.42 8.33
C PRO A 6 -11.77 -11.87 8.39
N ARG A 7 -12.29 -12.41 7.28
CA ARG A 7 -12.93 -13.73 7.26
C ARG A 7 -11.90 -14.88 7.26
N PRO A 8 -12.23 -16.00 7.93
CA PRO A 8 -11.41 -17.23 7.92
C PRO A 8 -11.21 -17.80 6.51
N ARG A 9 -10.05 -18.42 6.29
CA ARG A 9 -9.67 -18.97 4.97
C ARG A 9 -10.66 -20.01 4.45
N ALA A 10 -11.19 -20.87 5.32
CA ALA A 10 -12.13 -21.92 4.94
C ALA A 10 -13.46 -21.34 4.42
N GLU A 11 -13.96 -20.28 5.05
CA GLU A 11 -15.17 -19.58 4.61
C GLU A 11 -14.95 -18.91 3.26
N VAL A 12 -13.83 -18.20 3.10
CA VAL A 12 -13.46 -17.53 1.84
C VAL A 12 -13.31 -18.53 0.70
N ALA A 13 -12.66 -19.68 0.96
CA ALA A 13 -12.51 -20.74 -0.02
C ALA A 13 -13.86 -21.35 -0.43
N ALA A 14 -14.76 -21.61 0.54
CA ALA A 14 -16.09 -22.13 0.26
C ALA A 14 -16.93 -21.16 -0.58
N LEU A 15 -16.89 -19.85 -0.28
CA LEU A 15 -17.56 -18.82 -1.08
C LEU A 15 -17.01 -18.76 -2.51
N ALA A 16 -15.69 -18.79 -2.66
CA ALA A 16 -15.06 -18.79 -3.96
C ALA A 16 -15.40 -20.03 -4.79
N ASP A 17 -15.41 -21.21 -4.17
CA ASP A 17 -15.77 -22.48 -4.80
C ASP A 17 -17.24 -22.47 -5.25
N GLN A 18 -18.16 -22.01 -4.41
CA GLN A 18 -19.58 -21.88 -4.78
C GLN A 18 -19.79 -20.95 -5.97
N LEU A 19 -19.13 -19.78 -5.97
CA LEU A 19 -19.26 -18.81 -7.06
C LEU A 19 -18.61 -19.31 -8.36
N LEU A 20 -17.47 -19.98 -8.27
CA LEU A 20 -16.79 -20.56 -9.43
C LEU A 20 -17.60 -21.73 -10.02
N ALA A 21 -18.11 -22.63 -9.19
CA ALA A 21 -18.97 -23.72 -9.63
C ALA A 21 -20.26 -23.21 -10.28
N ALA A 22 -20.90 -22.20 -9.69
CA ALA A 22 -22.08 -21.55 -10.28
C ALA A 22 -21.75 -20.89 -11.62
N TRP A 23 -20.58 -20.24 -11.74
CA TRP A 23 -20.12 -19.67 -13.00
C TRP A 23 -19.87 -20.76 -14.05
N LEU A 24 -19.13 -21.82 -13.71
CA LEU A 24 -18.84 -22.96 -14.60
C LEU A 24 -20.11 -23.61 -15.13
N LYS A 25 -21.09 -23.83 -14.24
CA LYS A 25 -22.40 -24.40 -14.61
C LYS A 25 -23.15 -23.53 -15.62
N ARG A 26 -23.08 -22.20 -15.50
CA ARG A 26 -23.68 -21.27 -16.49
C ARG A 26 -22.97 -21.32 -17.83
N GLU A 27 -21.67 -21.57 -17.83
CA GLU A 27 -20.86 -21.77 -19.05
C GLU A 27 -21.02 -23.19 -19.64
N GLY A 28 -21.82 -24.07 -19.01
CA GLY A 28 -22.10 -25.42 -19.50
C GLY A 28 -21.07 -26.47 -19.07
N HIS A 29 -20.24 -26.16 -18.06
CA HIS A 29 -19.26 -27.07 -17.49
C HIS A 29 -19.70 -27.53 -16.09
N ASP A 30 -19.83 -28.84 -15.90
CA ASP A 30 -20.07 -29.40 -14.56
C ASP A 30 -18.73 -29.70 -13.88
N GLU A 31 -18.57 -29.17 -12.67
CA GLU A 31 -17.39 -29.41 -11.84
C GLU A 31 -17.56 -30.74 -11.09
N PRO A 32 -16.66 -31.72 -11.27
CA PRO A 32 -16.75 -32.97 -10.53
C PRO A 32 -16.54 -32.71 -9.03
N PRO A 33 -17.21 -33.48 -8.16
CA PRO A 33 -17.04 -33.36 -6.72
C PRO A 33 -15.55 -33.50 -6.37
N PRO A 34 -15.06 -32.77 -5.36
CA PRO A 34 -13.66 -32.87 -4.96
C PRO A 34 -13.33 -34.31 -4.61
N ASP A 35 -12.32 -34.88 -5.27
CA ASP A 35 -11.87 -36.22 -4.97
C ASP A 35 -11.27 -36.20 -3.57
N THR A 36 -11.95 -36.83 -2.61
CA THR A 36 -11.61 -36.77 -1.18
C THR A 36 -10.36 -37.60 -0.86
N LEU A 37 -9.73 -38.19 -1.87
CA LEU A 37 -8.53 -39.01 -1.80
C LEU A 37 -7.26 -38.20 -2.16
N THR A 38 -6.84 -37.35 -1.22
CA THR A 38 -5.42 -37.18 -0.84
C THR A 38 -4.39 -36.64 -1.84
N LEU A 39 -4.74 -35.90 -2.90
CA LEU A 39 -3.72 -35.17 -3.68
C LEU A 39 -3.72 -33.67 -3.37
N PRO A 40 -2.58 -33.07 -2.97
CA PRO A 40 -2.48 -31.63 -2.67
C PRO A 40 -2.64 -30.75 -3.91
N VAL A 41 -2.57 -31.34 -5.11
CA VAL A 41 -2.73 -30.68 -6.41
C VAL A 41 -3.56 -31.60 -7.30
N GLU A 42 -4.61 -31.06 -7.90
CA GLU A 42 -5.52 -31.74 -8.81
C GLU A 42 -5.65 -30.93 -10.10
N ARG A 43 -5.68 -31.60 -11.26
CA ARG A 43 -6.00 -30.98 -12.55
C ARG A 43 -7.23 -31.66 -13.14
N LEU A 44 -8.28 -30.89 -13.34
CA LEU A 44 -9.54 -31.34 -13.89
C LEU A 44 -9.75 -30.79 -15.30
N ARG A 45 -10.19 -31.66 -16.19
CA ARG A 45 -10.58 -31.30 -17.56
C ARG A 45 -12.10 -31.22 -17.62
N LEU A 46 -12.63 -30.02 -17.82
CA LEU A 46 -14.07 -29.75 -17.81
C LEU A 46 -14.67 -29.64 -19.22
N GLY A 47 -13.83 -29.58 -20.24
CA GLY A 47 -14.22 -29.47 -21.64
C GLY A 47 -13.01 -29.32 -22.55
N GLU A 48 -13.25 -29.14 -23.85
CA GLU A 48 -12.19 -28.92 -24.82
C GLU A 48 -11.43 -27.62 -24.49
N ARG A 49 -10.16 -27.75 -24.08
CA ARG A 49 -9.28 -26.63 -23.66
C ARG A 49 -9.73 -25.87 -22.41
N VAL A 50 -10.64 -26.44 -21.62
CA VAL A 50 -11.07 -25.89 -20.32
C VAL A 50 -10.46 -26.72 -19.20
N LEU A 51 -9.53 -26.12 -18.47
CA LEU A 51 -8.78 -26.78 -17.39
C LEU A 51 -9.00 -26.05 -16.07
N LEU A 52 -9.31 -26.80 -15.03
CA LEU A 52 -9.39 -26.32 -13.66
C LEU A 52 -8.33 -27.01 -12.82
N ASP A 53 -7.31 -26.27 -12.41
CA ASP A 53 -6.34 -26.74 -11.43
C ASP A 53 -6.78 -26.31 -10.02
N ARG A 54 -6.62 -27.20 -9.05
CA ARG A 54 -6.88 -26.94 -7.63
C ARG A 54 -5.65 -27.33 -6.84
N ASP A 55 -5.26 -26.52 -5.88
CA ASP A 55 -4.23 -26.90 -4.94
C ASP A 55 -4.34 -26.16 -3.61
N PHE A 56 -3.84 -26.82 -2.58
CA PHE A 56 -3.84 -26.30 -1.22
C PHE A 56 -2.69 -26.90 -0.43
N GLY A 57 -2.36 -26.25 0.68
CA GLY A 57 -1.34 -26.77 1.58
C GLY A 57 -1.02 -25.80 2.69
N ASP A 58 -0.04 -26.18 3.50
CA ASP A 58 0.46 -25.34 4.57
C ASP A 58 1.44 -24.29 4.02
N LEU A 59 1.47 -23.12 4.64
CA LEU A 59 2.47 -22.10 4.31
C LEU A 59 3.83 -22.53 4.89
N PRO A 60 4.95 -22.37 4.16
CA PRO A 60 6.27 -22.66 4.69
C PRO A 60 6.57 -21.74 5.88
N GLY A 61 6.67 -22.32 7.07
CA GLY A 61 6.98 -21.59 8.31
C GLY A 61 8.38 -20.99 8.26
N GLY A 62 8.51 -19.75 8.75
CA GLY A 62 9.82 -19.24 9.18
C GLY A 62 10.41 -20.12 10.31
N PRO A 63 11.68 -19.94 10.69
CA PRO A 63 12.41 -20.86 11.59
C PRO A 63 11.89 -20.95 13.04
N ALA A 64 10.72 -20.41 13.36
CA ALA A 64 9.99 -20.66 14.60
C ALA A 64 8.68 -21.39 14.26
N ALA A 65 8.61 -22.66 14.66
CA ALA A 65 7.51 -23.64 14.66
C ALA A 65 6.14 -23.27 14.04
N PRO A 66 5.47 -24.21 13.35
CA PRO A 66 4.22 -23.96 12.64
C PRO A 66 3.12 -23.59 13.63
N ALA A 67 2.60 -22.37 13.54
CA ALA A 67 1.27 -22.10 14.05
C ALA A 67 0.32 -23.04 13.27
N SER A 68 -0.21 -24.05 13.96
CA SER A 68 -1.12 -25.07 13.43
C SER A 68 -2.33 -24.40 12.78
N GLY A 69 -2.31 -24.21 11.45
CA GLY A 69 -3.39 -23.55 10.71
C GLY A 69 -2.94 -22.57 9.63
N ALA A 70 -1.66 -22.21 9.56
CA ALA A 70 -1.12 -21.40 8.47
C ALA A 70 -1.21 -22.17 7.14
N GLY A 71 -1.99 -21.67 6.20
CA GLY A 71 -2.26 -22.40 4.97
C GLY A 71 -2.73 -21.52 3.84
N TRP A 72 -2.74 -22.12 2.66
CA TRP A 72 -3.13 -21.47 1.43
C TRP A 72 -4.02 -22.39 0.59
N PHE A 73 -4.76 -21.78 -0.31
CA PHE A 73 -5.65 -22.43 -1.25
C PHE A 73 -5.61 -21.68 -2.56
N ARG A 74 -5.57 -22.40 -3.69
CA ARG A 74 -5.58 -21.80 -5.01
C ARG A 74 -6.47 -22.59 -5.97
N ARG A 75 -7.15 -21.81 -6.81
CA ARG A 75 -7.91 -22.28 -7.97
C ARG A 75 -7.36 -21.59 -9.20
N ARG A 76 -7.09 -22.35 -10.25
CA ARG A 76 -6.64 -21.81 -11.53
C ARG A 76 -7.50 -22.35 -12.64
N LEU A 77 -8.30 -21.48 -13.23
CA LEU A 77 -9.16 -21.78 -14.36
C LEU A 77 -8.50 -21.28 -15.65
N ARG A 78 -8.48 -22.14 -16.67
CA ARG A 78 -8.05 -21.79 -18.02
C ARG A 78 -9.18 -22.06 -18.98
N THR A 79 -9.48 -21.07 -19.82
CA THR A 79 -10.53 -21.14 -20.84
C THR A 79 -9.98 -20.73 -22.21
N PRO A 80 -10.48 -21.34 -23.31
CA PRO A 80 -10.05 -20.96 -24.64
C PRO A 80 -10.46 -19.52 -24.96
N ALA A 81 -9.54 -18.76 -25.56
CA ALA A 81 -9.79 -17.39 -26.03
C ALA A 81 -9.34 -17.23 -27.49
N PRO A 82 -9.86 -16.24 -28.24
CA PRO A 82 -9.39 -15.97 -29.60
C PRO A 82 -7.88 -15.76 -29.60
N HIS A 83 -7.13 -16.60 -30.31
CA HIS A 83 -5.66 -16.56 -30.41
C HIS A 83 -4.89 -16.79 -29.09
N GLY A 84 -5.50 -17.42 -28.09
CA GLY A 84 -4.83 -17.66 -26.81
C GLY A 84 -5.67 -18.43 -25.79
N THR A 85 -5.34 -18.24 -24.52
CA THR A 85 -6.02 -18.83 -23.37
C THR A 85 -6.17 -17.76 -22.30
N ASP A 86 -7.40 -17.56 -21.81
CA ASP A 86 -7.63 -16.74 -20.63
C ASP A 86 -7.30 -17.59 -19.38
N GLN A 87 -6.56 -17.01 -18.45
CA GLN A 87 -6.18 -17.64 -17.19
C GLN A 87 -6.67 -16.79 -16.02
N LEU A 88 -7.46 -17.41 -15.14
CA LEU A 88 -7.94 -16.83 -13.89
C LEU A 88 -7.35 -17.61 -12.71
N THR A 89 -6.53 -16.96 -11.90
CA THR A 89 -5.93 -17.56 -10.71
C THR A 89 -6.44 -16.88 -9.46
N LEU A 90 -7.05 -17.66 -8.56
CA LEU A 90 -7.45 -17.26 -7.22
C LEU A 90 -6.47 -17.85 -6.23
N THR A 91 -5.96 -17.06 -5.31
CA THR A 91 -5.07 -17.53 -4.24
C THR A 91 -5.48 -16.88 -2.94
N PHE A 92 -5.68 -17.70 -1.92
CA PHE A 92 -5.99 -17.29 -0.56
C PHE A 92 -4.88 -17.78 0.35
N ALA A 93 -4.43 -16.94 1.28
CA ALA A 93 -3.41 -17.31 2.24
C ALA A 93 -3.77 -16.71 3.61
N SER A 94 -3.62 -17.51 4.67
CA SER A 94 -3.80 -17.03 6.04
C SER A 94 -2.73 -17.61 6.95
N ALA A 95 -2.32 -16.82 7.96
CA ALA A 95 -1.35 -17.23 8.97
C ALA A 95 -1.95 -18.22 9.99
N THR A 96 -3.27 -18.25 10.14
CA THR A 96 -3.99 -19.14 11.06
C THR A 96 -5.30 -19.61 10.41
N SER A 97 -5.91 -20.70 10.90
CA SER A 97 -7.16 -21.22 10.31
C SER A 97 -8.31 -20.22 10.40
N ASP A 98 -8.44 -19.54 11.54
CA ASP A 98 -9.54 -18.64 11.88
C ASP A 98 -9.16 -17.15 11.74
N GLY A 99 -7.93 -16.88 11.29
CA GLY A 99 -7.41 -15.53 11.12
C GLY A 99 -7.82 -14.85 9.81
N PRO A 100 -7.45 -13.57 9.66
CA PRO A 100 -7.71 -12.82 8.45
C PRO A 100 -7.01 -13.45 7.24
N THR A 101 -7.70 -13.43 6.11
CA THR A 101 -7.21 -14.04 4.86
C THR A 101 -6.76 -12.97 3.88
N GLU A 102 -5.57 -13.15 3.31
CA GLU A 102 -5.11 -12.38 2.14
C GLU A 102 -5.63 -13.05 0.86
N VAL A 103 -6.26 -12.26 -0.01
CA VAL A 103 -6.92 -12.71 -1.22
C VAL A 103 -6.25 -12.08 -2.43
N ARG A 104 -5.81 -12.92 -3.37
CA ARG A 104 -5.30 -12.51 -4.68
C ARG A 104 -6.15 -13.11 -5.80
N LEU A 105 -6.49 -12.28 -6.76
CA LEU A 105 -7.12 -12.69 -8.01
C LEU A 105 -6.36 -12.08 -9.18
N GLU A 106 -5.90 -12.96 -10.07
CA GLU A 106 -5.11 -12.64 -11.26
C GLU A 106 -5.86 -13.05 -12.50
N ALA A 107 -5.96 -12.14 -13.45
CA ALA A 107 -6.60 -12.39 -14.74
C ALA A 107 -5.58 -12.08 -15.83
N GLU A 108 -5.20 -13.10 -16.58
CA GLU A 108 -4.14 -13.09 -17.57
C GLU A 108 -4.66 -13.59 -18.91
N TYR A 109 -4.02 -13.14 -19.99
CA TYR A 109 -4.24 -13.67 -21.32
C TYR A 109 -2.92 -14.24 -21.85
N LEU A 110 -2.90 -15.54 -22.05
CA LEU A 110 -1.77 -16.31 -22.57
C LEU A 110 -1.89 -16.40 -24.09
N ALA A 111 -1.15 -15.57 -24.81
CA ALA A 111 -1.20 -15.55 -26.28
C ALA A 111 -0.64 -16.84 -26.88
N ALA A 112 -1.31 -17.39 -27.89
CA ALA A 112 -0.82 -18.50 -28.70
C ALA A 112 0.02 -17.96 -29.87
N GLY A 113 1.33 -18.21 -29.84
CA GLY A 113 2.27 -17.83 -30.91
C GLY A 113 2.67 -16.35 -30.95
N SER A 114 3.42 -15.96 -31.98
CA SER A 114 3.97 -14.60 -32.18
C SER A 114 2.96 -13.58 -32.75
N ALA A 115 1.67 -13.92 -32.80
CA ALA A 115 0.66 -13.06 -33.43
C ALA A 115 0.60 -11.68 -32.76
N LEU A 116 0.38 -10.66 -33.58
CA LEU A 116 0.29 -9.25 -33.21
C LEU A 116 -0.50 -9.07 -31.91
N ARG A 117 0.23 -8.73 -30.83
CA ARG A 117 -0.34 -8.33 -29.54
C ARG A 117 -1.23 -7.11 -29.76
N THR A 118 -2.51 -7.32 -30.05
CA THR A 118 -3.49 -6.30 -29.71
C THR A 118 -3.47 -6.25 -28.19
N GLY A 119 -3.13 -5.09 -27.61
CA GLY A 119 -3.12 -4.88 -26.17
C GLY A 119 -4.54 -4.92 -25.60
N GLY A 120 -5.22 -6.06 -25.77
CA GLY A 120 -6.53 -6.35 -25.25
C GLY A 120 -6.48 -6.16 -23.74
N ARG A 121 -7.31 -5.26 -23.25
CA ARG A 121 -7.45 -5.03 -21.82
C ARG A 121 -8.16 -6.24 -21.26
N VAL A 122 -7.49 -7.03 -20.43
CA VAL A 122 -8.17 -8.11 -19.69
C VAL A 122 -9.27 -7.47 -18.84
N PRO A 123 -10.56 -7.75 -19.12
CA PRO A 123 -11.66 -7.17 -18.37
C PRO A 123 -11.59 -7.61 -16.91
N VAL A 124 -12.19 -6.84 -16.00
CA VAL A 124 -12.32 -7.31 -14.60
C VAL A 124 -13.29 -8.49 -14.60
N PRO A 125 -12.87 -9.70 -14.14
CA PRO A 125 -13.71 -10.88 -14.14
C PRO A 125 -15.01 -10.68 -13.37
N GLU A 126 -16.09 -11.34 -13.81
CA GLU A 126 -17.38 -11.32 -13.10
C GLU A 126 -17.23 -11.87 -11.68
N LEU A 127 -16.38 -12.89 -11.50
CA LEU A 127 -16.08 -13.49 -10.20
C LEU A 127 -15.59 -12.46 -9.18
N VAL A 128 -14.78 -11.46 -9.59
CA VAL A 128 -14.39 -10.35 -8.70
C VAL A 128 -15.63 -9.63 -8.18
N ARG A 129 -16.58 -9.31 -9.06
CA ARG A 129 -17.78 -8.54 -8.69
C ARG A 129 -18.73 -9.32 -7.79
N ALA A 130 -18.78 -10.63 -7.95
CA ALA A 130 -19.59 -11.51 -7.12
C ALA A 130 -18.96 -11.78 -5.76
N LEU A 131 -17.63 -11.95 -5.71
CA LEU A 131 -16.90 -12.29 -4.50
C LEU A 131 -16.70 -11.09 -3.57
N LEU A 132 -16.30 -9.93 -4.10
CA LEU A 132 -15.92 -8.76 -3.30
C LEU A 132 -16.97 -8.32 -2.25
N PRO A 133 -18.28 -8.26 -2.56
CA PRO A 133 -19.31 -7.90 -1.59
C PRO A 133 -19.46 -8.88 -0.42
N LEU A 134 -18.95 -10.11 -0.56
CA LEU A 134 -19.06 -11.17 0.44
C LEU A 134 -17.82 -11.27 1.35
N LEU A 135 -16.77 -10.51 1.05
CA LEU A 135 -15.48 -10.62 1.73
C LEU A 135 -15.24 -9.56 2.80
N ASP A 136 -15.99 -8.47 2.84
CA ASP A 136 -15.62 -7.29 3.66
C ASP A 136 -14.17 -6.85 3.36
N ALA A 137 -13.83 -6.82 2.06
CA ALA A 137 -12.46 -6.67 1.58
C ALA A 137 -11.84 -5.32 1.93
N THR A 138 -10.57 -5.31 2.32
CA THR A 138 -9.82 -4.11 2.72
C THR A 138 -8.43 -4.04 2.07
N ASP A 139 -7.89 -2.82 2.01
CA ASP A 139 -6.49 -2.53 1.76
C ASP A 139 -6.04 -1.42 2.72
N GLY A 140 -5.25 -1.80 3.73
CA GLY A 140 -5.07 -0.95 4.91
C GLY A 140 -6.42 -0.60 5.54
N PRO A 141 -6.69 0.68 5.84
CA PRO A 141 -8.01 1.12 6.36
C PRO A 141 -9.08 1.26 5.27
N ALA A 142 -8.72 1.17 3.99
CA ALA A 142 -9.66 1.38 2.89
C ALA A 142 -10.53 0.14 2.66
N GLN A 143 -11.85 0.29 2.61
CA GLN A 143 -12.71 -0.81 2.14
C GLN A 143 -12.74 -0.83 0.61
N ILE A 144 -12.59 -2.02 0.05
CA ILE A 144 -12.54 -2.26 -1.39
C ILE A 144 -13.87 -2.85 -1.82
N GLY A 145 -14.63 -2.06 -2.59
CA GLY A 145 -16.00 -2.37 -2.99
C GLY A 145 -16.23 -2.38 -4.49
N VAL A 146 -17.43 -2.80 -4.89
CA VAL A 146 -17.88 -2.81 -6.29
C VAL A 146 -18.43 -1.46 -6.75
N ALA A 147 -18.81 -0.60 -5.81
CA ALA A 147 -19.43 0.69 -6.06
C ALA A 147 -18.72 1.80 -5.26
N PRO A 148 -18.72 3.05 -5.77
CA PRO A 148 -18.26 4.21 -5.00
C PRO A 148 -19.07 4.43 -3.72
N ARG A 149 -18.37 4.71 -2.61
CA ARG A 149 -18.99 5.09 -1.33
C ARG A 149 -19.26 6.59 -1.30
N LEU A 150 -20.47 6.98 -0.89
CA LEU A 150 -20.82 8.39 -0.70
C LEU A 150 -20.18 8.91 0.59
N VAL A 151 -19.45 10.01 0.49
CA VAL A 151 -18.75 10.67 1.60
C VAL A 151 -19.47 11.97 1.91
N ARG A 152 -19.99 12.08 3.13
CA ARG A 152 -20.60 13.29 3.68
C ARG A 152 -19.60 14.02 4.60
N PRO A 153 -19.89 15.24 5.10
CA PRO A 153 -18.97 16.01 5.93
C PRO A 153 -18.32 15.23 7.08
N ALA A 154 -19.10 14.42 7.80
CA ALA A 154 -18.61 13.63 8.93
C ALA A 154 -17.57 12.56 8.57
N GLN A 155 -17.54 12.11 7.31
CA GLN A 155 -16.59 11.09 6.84
C GLN A 155 -15.35 11.68 6.15
N VAL A 156 -15.24 13.01 6.02
CA VAL A 156 -14.13 13.65 5.31
C VAL A 156 -12.79 13.37 6.01
N GLU A 157 -12.74 13.45 7.34
CA GLU A 157 -11.52 13.17 8.10
C GLU A 157 -11.07 11.71 7.93
N ALA A 158 -11.99 10.76 8.06
CA ALA A 158 -11.70 9.34 7.83
C ALA A 158 -11.18 9.06 6.41
N LEU A 159 -11.71 9.75 5.39
CA LEU A 159 -11.18 9.64 4.03
C LEU A 159 -9.76 10.21 3.92
N ILE A 160 -9.44 11.31 4.61
CA ILE A 160 -8.10 11.89 4.60
C ILE A 160 -7.10 10.95 5.29
N ASP A 161 -7.49 10.33 6.41
CA ASP A 161 -6.69 9.31 7.08
C ASP A 161 -6.46 8.11 6.16
N GLU A 162 -7.50 7.61 5.49
CA GLU A 162 -7.40 6.56 4.48
C GLU A 162 -6.39 6.92 3.37
N LEU A 163 -6.41 8.17 2.88
CA LEU A 163 -5.49 8.64 1.85
C LEU A 163 -4.04 8.75 2.34
N CYS A 164 -3.82 9.09 3.60
CA CYS A 164 -2.49 9.28 4.19
C CYS A 164 -1.91 8.01 4.81
N ASP A 165 -2.68 6.93 4.85
CA ASP A 165 -2.26 5.68 5.46
C ASP A 165 -1.05 5.06 4.73
N PRO A 166 0.01 4.68 5.46
CA PRO A 166 1.23 4.13 4.87
C PRO A 166 1.10 2.66 4.45
N GLU A 167 0.16 1.91 5.04
CA GLU A 167 -0.10 0.50 4.73
C GLU A 167 -1.01 0.36 3.50
N ARG A 168 -1.64 1.45 3.05
CA ARG A 168 -2.42 1.49 1.80
C ARG A 168 -1.53 1.23 0.59
N ARG A 169 -1.86 0.19 -0.17
CA ARG A 169 -1.16 -0.23 -1.40
C ARG A 169 -1.93 0.17 -2.66
N LEU A 170 -3.25 0.22 -2.59
CA LEU A 170 -4.13 0.51 -3.69
C LEU A 170 -4.38 2.02 -3.84
N PRO A 171 -4.55 2.51 -5.08
CA PRO A 171 -4.99 3.87 -5.30
C PRO A 171 -6.42 4.07 -4.81
N VAL A 172 -6.72 5.30 -4.41
CA VAL A 172 -8.07 5.73 -4.03
C VAL A 172 -8.56 6.71 -5.09
N LEU A 173 -9.74 6.49 -5.65
CA LEU A 173 -10.37 7.44 -6.57
C LEU A 173 -11.43 8.23 -5.81
N VAL A 174 -11.29 9.54 -5.84
CA VAL A 174 -12.27 10.45 -5.27
C VAL A 174 -12.91 11.22 -6.41
N ALA A 175 -14.21 10.99 -6.59
CA ALA A 175 -15.07 11.74 -7.48
C ALA A 175 -15.74 12.87 -6.72
N SER A 176 -16.01 13.98 -7.39
CA SER A 176 -16.87 15.04 -6.87
C SER A 176 -18.24 15.00 -7.53
N LEU A 177 -19.30 15.32 -6.79
CA LEU A 177 -20.63 15.45 -7.37
C LEU A 177 -20.73 16.76 -8.19
N PRO A 178 -21.18 16.72 -9.46
CA PRO A 178 -21.37 17.94 -10.24
C PRO A 178 -22.52 18.79 -9.68
N PRO A 179 -22.45 20.14 -9.75
CA PRO A 179 -23.51 21.01 -9.26
C PRO A 179 -24.88 20.66 -9.86
N SER A 180 -25.95 20.85 -9.08
CA SER A 180 -27.34 20.68 -9.52
C SER A 180 -27.67 19.28 -10.06
N THR A 181 -26.91 18.26 -9.67
CA THR A 181 -27.10 16.88 -10.11
C THR A 181 -27.48 15.99 -8.94
N ALA A 182 -28.54 15.18 -9.08
CA ALA A 182 -28.92 14.23 -8.04
C ALA A 182 -27.81 13.16 -7.84
N PRO A 183 -27.39 12.87 -6.59
CA PRO A 183 -26.32 11.90 -6.31
C PRO A 183 -26.53 10.54 -6.98
N ASP A 184 -27.73 9.98 -6.87
CA ASP A 184 -28.04 8.63 -7.38
C ASP A 184 -28.00 8.56 -8.91
N ALA A 185 -28.45 9.62 -9.58
CA ALA A 185 -28.40 9.72 -11.04
C ALA A 185 -26.96 9.77 -11.53
N TRP A 186 -26.12 10.62 -10.92
CA TRP A 186 -24.70 10.71 -11.26
C TRP A 186 -23.96 9.40 -11.00
N LEU A 187 -24.21 8.78 -9.84
CA LEU A 187 -23.62 7.51 -9.47
C LEU A 187 -23.96 6.42 -10.49
N THR A 188 -25.24 6.25 -10.79
CA THR A 188 -25.73 5.13 -11.62
C THR A 188 -25.40 5.31 -13.10
N GLN A 189 -25.61 6.52 -13.64
CA GLN A 189 -25.49 6.78 -15.07
C GLN A 189 -24.04 7.06 -15.50
N THR A 190 -23.20 7.56 -14.58
CA THR A 190 -21.83 7.99 -14.93
C THR A 190 -20.76 7.23 -14.16
N LEU A 191 -20.77 7.27 -12.82
CA LEU A 191 -19.65 6.73 -12.05
C LEU A 191 -19.57 5.20 -12.07
N LEU A 192 -20.70 4.48 -12.01
CA LEU A 192 -20.70 3.02 -12.09
C LEU A 192 -20.14 2.52 -13.43
N PRO A 193 -20.57 3.03 -14.61
CA PRO A 193 -19.93 2.71 -15.88
C PRO A 193 -18.44 3.10 -15.93
N LEU A 194 -18.09 4.28 -15.41
CA LEU A 194 -16.73 4.81 -15.44
C LEU A 194 -15.75 3.97 -14.61
N THR A 195 -16.18 3.51 -13.44
CA THR A 195 -15.36 2.76 -12.48
C THR A 195 -15.47 1.24 -12.64
N ARG A 196 -16.29 0.76 -13.60
CA ARG A 196 -16.49 -0.67 -13.85
C ARG A 196 -15.17 -1.43 -14.01
N GLN A 197 -14.16 -0.86 -14.66
CA GLN A 197 -12.85 -1.51 -14.86
C GLN A 197 -11.88 -1.43 -13.68
N LEU A 198 -12.30 -0.84 -12.55
CA LEU A 198 -11.50 -0.59 -11.36
C LEU A 198 -11.91 -1.42 -10.15
N THR A 199 -12.98 -2.21 -10.25
CA THR A 199 -13.44 -3.08 -9.16
C THR A 199 -12.30 -3.99 -8.68
N GLY A 200 -11.96 -3.90 -7.38
CA GLY A 200 -10.84 -4.66 -6.77
C GLY A 200 -9.44 -4.12 -7.08
N LEU A 201 -9.31 -2.99 -7.79
CA LEU A 201 -8.03 -2.36 -8.13
C LEU A 201 -7.86 -0.97 -7.49
N ALA A 202 -8.91 -0.45 -6.87
CA ALA A 202 -8.90 0.84 -6.19
C ALA A 202 -10.06 0.93 -5.18
N ALA A 203 -9.91 1.75 -4.14
CA ALA A 203 -11.04 2.23 -3.36
C ALA A 203 -11.73 3.39 -4.09
N LEU A 204 -13.06 3.47 -4.00
CA LEU A 204 -13.86 4.40 -4.78
C LEU A 204 -14.74 5.24 -3.84
N HIS A 205 -14.66 6.56 -3.96
CA HIS A 205 -15.42 7.51 -3.16
C HIS A 205 -16.07 8.61 -4.01
N LEU A 206 -17.23 9.07 -3.57
CA LEU A 206 -17.97 10.19 -4.13
C LEU A 206 -18.18 11.23 -3.04
N LEU A 207 -17.60 12.42 -3.19
CA LEU A 207 -17.86 13.56 -2.33
C LEU A 207 -19.17 14.22 -2.72
N ASP A 208 -20.07 14.41 -1.76
CA ASP A 208 -21.24 15.26 -1.94
C ASP A 208 -20.87 16.76 -1.93
N HIS A 209 -21.87 17.62 -2.07
CA HIS A 209 -21.67 19.07 -2.16
C HIS A 209 -21.14 19.71 -0.87
N GLU A 210 -21.43 19.12 0.29
CA GLU A 210 -21.01 19.65 1.59
C GLU A 210 -19.62 19.12 1.99
N ALA A 211 -19.30 17.88 1.63
CA ALA A 211 -18.01 17.25 1.88
C ALA A 211 -16.90 17.82 0.98
N LEU A 212 -17.21 18.17 -0.28
CA LEU A 212 -16.26 18.67 -1.26
C LEU A 212 -15.42 19.88 -0.77
N PRO A 213 -16.01 20.97 -0.23
CA PRO A 213 -15.22 22.09 0.26
C PRO A 213 -14.33 21.71 1.45
N LEU A 214 -14.83 20.93 2.41
CA LEU A 214 -14.06 20.48 3.57
C LEU A 214 -12.85 19.64 3.15
N PHE A 215 -13.07 18.70 2.23
CA PHE A 215 -12.03 17.87 1.66
C PHE A 215 -10.96 18.70 0.94
N ASN A 216 -11.37 19.65 0.09
CA ASN A 216 -10.45 20.51 -0.67
C ASN A 216 -9.69 21.52 0.21
N VAL A 217 -10.22 21.87 1.38
CA VAL A 217 -9.56 22.70 2.39
C VAL A 217 -8.46 21.91 3.10
N ALA A 218 -8.67 20.62 3.36
CA ALA A 218 -7.66 19.73 3.92
C ALA A 218 -6.59 19.30 2.90
N LEU A 219 -7.00 19.02 1.67
CA LEU A 219 -6.14 18.62 0.55
C LEU A 219 -5.93 19.75 -0.46
N GLU A 220 -5.41 20.89 -0.02
CA GLU A 220 -5.36 22.11 -0.85
C GLU A 220 -4.50 21.94 -2.13
N TYR A 221 -3.45 21.12 -2.12
CA TYR A 221 -2.68 20.82 -3.34
C TYR A 221 -3.23 19.63 -4.14
N HIS A 222 -4.16 18.90 -3.53
CA HIS A 222 -4.74 17.68 -4.07
C HIS A 222 -6.23 17.80 -4.36
N LYS A 223 -6.72 19.00 -4.66
CA LYS A 223 -8.15 19.26 -4.90
C LYS A 223 -8.78 18.41 -6.01
N VAL A 224 -10.07 18.13 -5.86
CA VAL A 224 -10.97 17.59 -6.89
C VAL A 224 -12.15 18.57 -7.08
N TYR A 225 -12.77 18.62 -8.25
CA TYR A 225 -13.77 19.66 -8.55
C TYR A 225 -14.80 19.23 -9.60
N GLY A 226 -16.03 19.76 -9.47
CA GLY A 226 -16.99 19.90 -10.56
C GLY A 226 -17.28 18.64 -11.40
N GLY A 227 -17.44 17.48 -10.78
CA GLY A 227 -17.67 16.21 -11.49
C GLY A 227 -16.41 15.49 -11.94
N ALA A 228 -15.22 16.05 -11.68
CA ALA A 228 -13.95 15.40 -11.97
C ALA A 228 -13.69 14.24 -10.99
N VAL A 229 -12.82 13.34 -11.43
CA VAL A 229 -12.32 12.21 -10.63
C VAL A 229 -10.82 12.35 -10.48
N ARG A 230 -10.31 12.36 -9.24
CA ARG A 230 -8.88 12.38 -8.96
C ARG A 230 -8.42 11.02 -8.45
N THR A 231 -7.30 10.52 -8.98
CA THR A 231 -6.67 9.27 -8.55
C THR A 231 -5.53 9.55 -7.59
N TYR A 232 -5.71 9.16 -6.33
CA TYR A 232 -4.72 9.28 -5.26
C TYR A 232 -3.92 7.99 -5.18
N LEU A 233 -2.76 7.97 -5.83
CA LEU A 233 -1.74 6.95 -5.64
C LEU A 233 -1.36 6.80 -4.14
N PRO A 234 -0.79 5.66 -3.73
CA PRO A 234 -0.33 5.43 -2.36
C PRO A 234 0.57 6.53 -1.80
N GLU A 235 0.60 6.61 -0.46
CA GLU A 235 1.51 7.47 0.29
C GLU A 235 1.39 8.96 -0.09
N VAL A 236 0.17 9.47 -0.05
CA VAL A 236 -0.16 10.89 -0.32
C VAL A 236 0.48 11.77 0.76
N ASP A 237 1.05 12.89 0.33
CA ASP A 237 1.50 13.95 1.23
C ASP A 237 0.66 15.23 1.01
N PRO A 238 -0.38 15.47 1.84
CA PRO A 238 -1.22 16.67 1.78
C PRO A 238 -0.45 17.99 1.92
N ALA A 239 0.68 17.96 2.61
CA ALA A 239 1.50 19.15 2.88
C ALA A 239 2.44 19.48 1.71
N CYS A 240 2.66 18.57 0.76
CA CYS A 240 3.61 18.74 -0.33
C CYS A 240 2.92 19.16 -1.63
N ARG A 241 3.21 20.38 -2.11
CA ARG A 241 2.68 20.86 -3.39
C ARG A 241 3.16 20.04 -4.58
N ALA A 242 4.42 19.60 -4.54
CA ALA A 242 5.00 18.79 -5.60
C ALA A 242 4.35 17.40 -5.66
N ASP A 243 3.92 16.85 -4.53
CA ASP A 243 3.21 15.56 -4.48
C ASP A 243 1.88 15.62 -5.23
N GLY A 244 1.17 16.75 -5.17
CA GLY A 244 -0.08 16.95 -5.90
C GLY A 244 0.00 16.58 -7.39
N ALA A 245 1.13 16.86 -8.06
CA ALA A 245 1.34 16.55 -9.47
C ALA A 245 1.38 15.03 -9.79
N ARG A 246 1.65 14.19 -8.78
CA ARG A 246 1.71 12.73 -8.89
C ARG A 246 0.30 12.09 -8.98
N HIS A 247 -0.74 12.84 -8.63
CA HIS A 247 -2.12 12.37 -8.50
C HIS A 247 -2.99 12.92 -9.64
N PRO A 248 -3.20 12.14 -10.72
CA PRO A 248 -3.86 12.64 -11.92
C PRO A 248 -5.35 12.94 -11.67
N VAL A 249 -5.85 13.95 -12.38
CA VAL A 249 -7.27 14.36 -12.36
C VAL A 249 -7.85 14.14 -13.75
N LEU A 250 -8.93 13.37 -13.83
CA LEU A 250 -9.75 13.26 -15.03
C LEU A 250 -10.91 14.27 -14.95
N PRO A 251 -10.92 15.31 -15.81
CA PRO A 251 -11.96 16.34 -15.76
C PRO A 251 -13.30 15.84 -16.32
N ARG A 252 -14.40 16.41 -15.83
CA ARG A 252 -15.78 16.06 -16.19
C ARG A 252 -16.05 16.02 -17.70
N HIS A 253 -15.62 17.04 -18.46
CA HIS A 253 -15.88 17.10 -19.90
C HIS A 253 -15.36 15.86 -20.64
N ARG A 254 -14.21 15.29 -20.24
CA ARG A 254 -13.67 14.05 -20.83
C ARG A 254 -14.52 12.83 -20.51
N ILE A 255 -15.15 12.81 -19.33
CA ILE A 255 -16.04 11.74 -18.90
C ILE A 255 -17.32 11.79 -19.73
N GLU A 256 -17.90 12.98 -19.90
CA GLU A 256 -19.15 13.19 -20.64
C GLU A 256 -18.99 13.01 -22.16
N GLU A 257 -17.84 13.38 -22.73
CA GLU A 257 -17.52 13.16 -24.15
C GLU A 257 -17.55 11.66 -24.51
N ASP A 258 -16.86 10.82 -23.72
CA ASP A 258 -16.78 9.38 -23.95
C ASP A 258 -16.43 8.64 -22.66
N VAL A 259 -17.47 8.16 -21.97
CA VAL A 259 -17.35 7.42 -20.71
C VAL A 259 -16.48 6.16 -20.87
N ARG A 260 -16.53 5.48 -22.03
CA ARG A 260 -15.76 4.25 -22.26
C ARG A 260 -14.27 4.56 -22.37
N ARG A 261 -13.90 5.60 -23.12
CA ARG A 261 -12.52 6.07 -23.23
C ARG A 261 -12.00 6.63 -21.91
N ALA A 262 -12.83 7.37 -21.18
CA ALA A 262 -12.54 7.87 -19.84
C ALA A 262 -12.25 6.74 -18.84
N ALA A 263 -13.10 5.70 -18.81
CA ALA A 263 -12.88 4.50 -17.98
C ALA A 263 -11.55 3.83 -18.31
N ALA A 264 -11.25 3.74 -19.61
CA ALA A 264 -9.98 3.21 -20.11
C ALA A 264 -8.76 4.08 -19.72
N LEU A 265 -8.91 5.39 -19.53
CA LEU A 265 -7.83 6.25 -19.04
C LEU A 265 -7.64 6.09 -17.53
N LEU A 266 -8.72 6.12 -16.74
CA LEU A 266 -8.67 5.95 -15.29
C LEU A 266 -8.09 4.60 -14.88
N ALA A 267 -8.35 3.54 -15.65
CA ALA A 267 -7.87 2.20 -15.34
C ALA A 267 -6.36 1.99 -15.56
N ARG A 268 -5.64 2.93 -16.18
CA ARG A 268 -4.22 2.75 -16.53
C ARG A 268 -3.31 2.61 -15.31
N GLU A 269 -3.30 3.62 -14.44
CA GLU A 269 -2.41 3.62 -13.27
C GLU A 269 -2.78 2.54 -12.25
N PRO A 270 -4.05 2.31 -11.88
CA PRO A 270 -4.41 1.21 -10.98
C PRO A 270 -4.02 -0.17 -11.50
N ARG A 271 -4.15 -0.44 -12.80
CA ARG A 271 -3.70 -1.70 -13.41
C ARG A 271 -2.19 -1.83 -13.39
N ARG A 272 -1.48 -0.76 -13.73
CA ARG A 272 -0.02 -0.75 -13.68
C ARG A 272 0.48 -1.01 -12.25
N LEU A 273 -0.09 -0.33 -11.26
CA LEU A 273 0.25 -0.56 -9.85
C LEU A 273 -0.06 -1.99 -9.42
N ALA A 274 -1.22 -2.54 -9.79
CA ALA A 274 -1.56 -3.93 -9.45
C ALA A 274 -0.58 -4.96 -10.03
N THR A 275 0.09 -4.65 -11.14
CA THR A 275 1.16 -5.48 -11.73
C THR A 275 2.53 -5.21 -11.07
N ASP A 276 2.84 -3.96 -10.73
CA ASP A 276 4.17 -3.55 -10.23
C ASP A 276 4.32 -3.74 -8.71
N LEU A 277 3.23 -3.83 -7.93
CA LEU A 277 3.26 -3.91 -6.47
C LEU A 277 3.81 -5.26 -5.97
N PRO A 278 4.71 -5.25 -4.96
CA PRO A 278 5.16 -6.49 -4.32
C PRO A 278 3.99 -7.16 -3.59
N LEU A 279 4.04 -8.49 -3.54
CA LEU A 279 3.01 -9.26 -2.86
C LEU A 279 3.13 -9.16 -1.35
N PRO A 280 2.00 -9.18 -0.62
CA PRO A 280 1.99 -9.35 0.82
C PRO A 280 2.72 -10.63 1.21
N ALA A 281 3.39 -10.63 2.37
CA ALA A 281 4.28 -11.72 2.79
C ALA A 281 3.62 -13.11 2.74
N LEU A 282 2.34 -13.22 3.15
CA LEU A 282 1.60 -14.48 3.11
C LEU A 282 1.38 -14.99 1.67
N LEU A 283 1.01 -14.11 0.75
CA LEU A 283 0.82 -14.45 -0.66
C LEU A 283 2.15 -14.70 -1.38
N ALA A 284 3.22 -14.01 -0.98
CA ALA A 284 4.57 -14.22 -1.49
C ALA A 284 5.16 -15.57 -1.06
N ALA A 285 4.74 -16.09 0.10
CA ALA A 285 5.16 -17.39 0.62
C ALA A 285 4.44 -18.58 -0.04
N VAL A 286 3.38 -18.35 -0.81
CA VAL A 286 2.65 -19.42 -1.52
C VAL A 286 3.55 -20.04 -2.59
N PRO A 287 3.73 -21.37 -2.60
CA PRO A 287 4.53 -22.06 -3.62
C PRO A 287 4.00 -21.79 -5.04
N VAL A 288 4.94 -21.65 -5.98
CA VAL A 288 4.62 -21.55 -7.42
C VAL A 288 3.88 -22.81 -7.85
N PHE A 289 2.75 -22.63 -8.54
CA PHE A 289 1.97 -23.76 -9.07
C PHE A 289 2.84 -24.64 -9.98
N ARG A 290 2.78 -25.95 -9.74
CA ARG A 290 3.37 -26.98 -10.60
C ARG A 290 2.26 -27.94 -10.98
N ALA A 291 1.99 -28.00 -12.29
CA ALA A 291 1.05 -28.95 -12.84
C ALA A 291 1.43 -30.38 -12.41
N PRO A 292 0.45 -31.21 -12.01
CA PRO A 292 0.67 -32.64 -11.91
C PRO A 292 1.20 -33.13 -13.25
N VAL A 293 2.36 -33.80 -13.24
CA VAL A 293 2.79 -34.56 -14.41
C VAL A 293 1.89 -35.77 -14.45
N GLU A 294 1.04 -35.91 -15.47
CA GLU A 294 0.28 -37.14 -15.65
C GLU A 294 1.26 -38.31 -15.62
N PRO A 295 1.05 -39.33 -14.78
CA PRO A 295 1.89 -40.52 -14.82
C PRO A 295 1.76 -41.10 -16.21
N VAL A 296 2.85 -41.03 -16.98
CA VAL A 296 3.01 -41.85 -18.17
C VAL A 296 2.97 -43.28 -17.65
N GLU A 297 1.82 -43.94 -17.73
CA GLU A 297 1.80 -45.40 -17.58
C GLU A 297 2.90 -45.94 -18.51
N PRO A 298 3.77 -46.86 -18.05
CA PRO A 298 4.78 -47.43 -18.92
C PRO A 298 4.06 -48.17 -20.05
N VAL A 299 3.83 -47.46 -21.15
CA VAL A 299 3.36 -48.05 -22.39
C VAL A 299 4.47 -48.97 -22.82
N GLU A 300 4.22 -50.29 -22.74
CA GLU A 300 5.08 -51.30 -23.36
C GLU A 300 5.40 -50.84 -24.79
N PRO A 301 6.64 -51.03 -25.29
CA PRO A 301 7.12 -50.39 -26.50
C PRO A 301 6.38 -50.94 -27.72
N ARG A 302 5.21 -50.36 -28.03
CA ARG A 302 4.45 -50.57 -29.25
C ARG A 302 4.26 -49.25 -29.95
N GLY A 303 5.23 -48.97 -30.84
CA GLY A 303 5.15 -47.94 -31.86
C GLY A 303 5.29 -46.52 -31.32
N ALA A 304 6.08 -45.70 -32.03
CA ALA A 304 6.15 -44.26 -31.82
C ALA A 304 4.81 -43.58 -32.19
N GLY A 305 3.77 -43.80 -31.38
CA GLY A 305 2.50 -43.12 -31.46
C GLY A 305 2.65 -41.73 -30.87
N SER A 306 2.25 -40.70 -31.62
CA SER A 306 2.14 -39.35 -31.06
C SER A 306 1.20 -39.35 -29.85
N PRO A 307 1.45 -38.55 -28.79
CA PRO A 307 0.54 -38.45 -27.66
C PRO A 307 -0.89 -38.11 -28.13
N PRO A 308 -1.93 -38.54 -27.38
CA PRO A 308 -3.32 -38.21 -27.70
C PRO A 308 -3.47 -36.71 -27.98
N ALA A 309 -4.29 -36.34 -28.98
CA ALA A 309 -4.49 -34.94 -29.39
C ALA A 309 -4.84 -34.02 -28.21
N GLU A 310 -5.55 -34.59 -27.25
CA GLU A 310 -5.96 -34.02 -25.99
C GLU A 310 -4.81 -33.68 -25.02
N LEU A 311 -3.82 -34.57 -24.84
CA LEU A 311 -2.61 -34.28 -24.05
C LEU A 311 -1.71 -33.25 -24.76
N ARG A 312 -1.64 -33.33 -26.08
CA ARG A 312 -0.88 -32.37 -26.90
C ARG A 312 -1.40 -30.95 -26.69
N THR A 313 -2.71 -30.80 -26.63
CA THR A 313 -3.37 -29.51 -26.43
C THR A 313 -3.03 -28.92 -25.05
N ASP A 314 -3.02 -29.73 -23.99
CA ASP A 314 -2.62 -29.28 -22.64
C ASP A 314 -1.13 -28.90 -22.59
N GLN A 315 -0.27 -29.67 -23.25
CA GLN A 315 1.16 -29.37 -23.38
C GLN A 315 1.41 -28.06 -24.13
N GLU A 316 0.61 -27.76 -25.15
CA GLU A 316 0.65 -26.48 -25.88
C GLU A 316 0.25 -25.31 -24.98
N VAL A 317 -0.80 -25.47 -24.15
CA VAL A 317 -1.22 -24.46 -23.17
C VAL A 317 -0.13 -24.24 -22.10
N ASP A 318 0.44 -25.31 -21.53
CA ASP A 318 1.52 -25.24 -20.55
C ASP A 318 2.82 -24.65 -21.16
N ALA A 319 3.06 -24.85 -22.46
CA ALA A 319 4.16 -24.22 -23.19
C ALA A 319 3.92 -22.71 -23.41
N ALA A 320 2.70 -22.31 -23.77
CA ALA A 320 2.32 -20.91 -23.90
C ALA A 320 2.47 -20.15 -22.57
N GLU A 321 2.12 -20.77 -21.44
CA GLU A 321 2.36 -20.21 -20.10
C GLU A 321 3.85 -19.98 -19.82
N ARG A 322 4.69 -20.99 -20.07
CA ARG A 322 6.15 -20.88 -19.89
C ARG A 322 6.74 -19.74 -20.72
N GLN A 323 6.29 -19.59 -21.96
CA GLN A 323 6.72 -18.50 -22.84
C GLN A 323 6.24 -17.13 -22.33
N ALA A 324 4.98 -17.02 -21.90
CA ALA A 324 4.44 -15.77 -21.36
C ALA A 324 5.22 -15.29 -20.11
N ARG A 325 5.55 -16.22 -19.19
CA ARG A 325 6.39 -15.93 -18.01
C ARG A 325 7.80 -15.47 -18.41
N ALA A 326 8.40 -16.08 -19.43
CA ALA A 326 9.73 -15.68 -19.94
C ALA A 326 9.70 -14.26 -20.53
N ASP A 327 8.67 -13.93 -21.31
CA ASP A 327 8.46 -12.61 -21.88
C ASP A 327 8.22 -11.54 -20.79
N GLU A 328 7.48 -11.88 -19.73
CA GLU A 328 7.26 -11.00 -18.59
C GLU A 328 8.57 -10.71 -17.85
N LEU A 329 9.36 -11.74 -17.55
CA LEU A 329 10.70 -11.58 -16.96
C LEU A 329 11.58 -10.66 -17.81
N GLN A 330 11.51 -10.77 -19.15
CA GLN A 330 12.23 -9.89 -20.05
C GLN A 330 11.71 -8.45 -20.00
N ARG A 331 10.39 -8.24 -19.91
CA ARG A 331 9.80 -6.90 -19.73
C ARG A 331 10.18 -6.27 -18.39
N VAL A 332 10.15 -7.03 -17.29
CA VAL A 332 10.58 -6.56 -15.97
C VAL A 332 12.05 -6.18 -15.99
N ARG A 333 12.91 -6.99 -16.62
CA ARG A 333 14.33 -6.65 -16.82
C ARG A 333 14.52 -5.35 -17.59
N HIS A 334 13.77 -5.14 -18.68
CA HIS A 334 13.82 -3.89 -19.45
C HIS A 334 13.28 -2.69 -18.66
N SER A 335 12.20 -2.86 -17.90
CA SER A 335 11.62 -1.83 -17.03
C SER A 335 12.59 -1.44 -15.92
N LEU A 336 13.20 -2.41 -15.25
CA LEU A 336 14.22 -2.20 -14.22
C LEU A 336 15.45 -1.50 -14.81
N HIS A 337 15.88 -1.88 -16.01
CA HIS A 337 16.97 -1.20 -16.71
C HIS A 337 16.62 0.27 -17.01
N ARG A 338 15.39 0.55 -17.45
CA ARG A 338 14.90 1.91 -17.69
C ARG A 338 14.77 2.72 -16.39
N SER A 339 14.30 2.10 -15.31
CA SER A 339 14.21 2.73 -13.97
C SER A 339 15.60 3.07 -13.44
N ARG A 340 16.54 2.12 -13.50
CA ARG A 340 17.94 2.35 -13.10
C ARG A 340 18.62 3.44 -13.93
N ARG A 341 18.34 3.55 -15.24
CA ARG A 341 18.83 4.67 -16.06
C ARG A 341 18.22 6.00 -15.63
N ARG A 342 16.93 6.03 -15.28
CA ARG A 342 16.23 7.23 -14.79
C ARG A 342 16.73 7.66 -13.41
N GLU A 343 16.93 6.71 -12.50
CA GLU A 343 17.54 6.95 -11.18
C GLU A 343 18.96 7.48 -11.32
N ARG A 344 19.79 6.88 -12.19
CA ARG A 344 21.14 7.41 -12.47
C ARG A 344 21.12 8.82 -13.05
N PHE A 345 20.14 9.13 -13.90
CA PHE A 345 19.97 10.47 -14.46
C PHE A 345 19.52 11.48 -13.40
N LEU A 346 18.60 11.10 -12.51
CA LEU A 346 18.15 11.94 -11.40
C LEU A 346 19.22 12.09 -10.31
N SER A 347 20.01 11.04 -10.05
CA SER A 347 21.16 11.05 -9.15
C SER A 347 22.27 11.96 -9.68
N ALA A 348 22.61 11.87 -10.97
CA ALA A 348 23.57 12.77 -11.61
C ALA A 348 23.10 14.23 -11.57
N ALA A 349 21.80 14.48 -11.77
CA ALA A 349 21.22 15.82 -11.64
C ALA A 349 21.16 16.34 -10.19
N ASN A 350 21.22 15.44 -9.20
CA ASN A 350 21.34 15.79 -7.77
C ASN A 350 22.80 16.01 -7.35
N ASP A 351 23.75 15.26 -7.92
CA ASP A 351 25.19 15.42 -7.68
C ASP A 351 25.72 16.76 -8.19
N ASP A 352 25.14 17.30 -9.28
CA ASP A 352 25.43 18.67 -9.74
C ASP A 352 24.97 19.76 -8.74
N ARG A 353 24.15 19.42 -7.73
CA ARG A 353 23.69 20.36 -6.67
C ARG A 353 24.46 20.20 -5.35
N SER A 354 25.22 19.13 -5.15
CA SER A 354 25.90 18.78 -3.89
C SER A 354 27.41 19.03 -3.91
N GLY A 355 27.87 20.05 -4.64
CA GLY A 355 29.27 20.50 -4.71
C GLY A 355 29.85 21.13 -3.44
N LEU A 356 29.52 20.61 -2.25
CA LEU A 356 30.20 20.96 -0.99
C LEU A 356 30.59 19.67 -0.26
N ARG A 357 31.79 19.19 -0.57
CA ARG A 357 32.55 18.22 0.26
C ARG A 357 32.85 18.86 1.61
N HIS A 358 32.93 18.09 2.69
CA HIS A 358 33.93 18.24 3.76
C HIS A 358 34.04 16.94 4.60
N PRO A 359 35.16 16.75 5.34
CA PRO A 359 35.97 15.54 5.24
C PRO A 359 35.79 14.52 6.38
N ALA A 360 36.33 13.33 6.14
CA ALA A 360 36.46 12.22 7.07
C ALA A 360 37.36 12.56 8.28
N GLY A 361 37.01 12.05 9.47
CA GLY A 361 37.85 12.15 10.66
C GLY A 361 37.42 11.30 11.85
N LEU A 362 38.11 10.16 12.00
CA LEU A 362 38.54 9.48 13.24
C LEU A 362 37.53 8.78 14.16
N SER A 363 37.77 7.47 14.33
CA SER A 363 37.09 6.51 15.21
C SER A 363 37.85 6.36 16.52
N LEU A 364 37.12 6.28 17.64
CA LEU A 364 37.60 5.80 18.94
C LEU A 364 36.54 4.86 19.56
N PRO A 365 36.91 3.71 20.14
CA PRO A 365 35.95 2.73 20.63
C PRO A 365 35.63 2.96 22.12
N GLY A 366 34.39 3.35 22.42
CA GLY A 366 33.85 3.47 23.77
C GLY A 366 32.60 2.61 23.94
N ARG A 367 32.79 1.39 24.44
CA ARG A 367 31.75 0.37 24.66
C ARG A 367 30.93 0.71 25.90
N LEU A 368 29.66 1.15 25.78
CA LEU A 368 28.68 1.08 26.87
C LEU A 368 27.21 0.95 26.38
N CYS A 369 26.60 -0.14 26.84
CA CYS A 369 25.19 -0.46 27.17
C CYS A 369 24.02 0.04 26.29
N THR A 370 23.43 -0.89 25.52
CA THR A 370 22.06 -0.81 24.97
C THR A 370 21.03 -1.01 26.09
N VAL A 371 20.37 0.06 26.52
CA VAL A 371 19.14 -0.05 27.34
C VAL A 371 17.96 -0.15 26.37
N ARG A 372 17.27 -1.29 26.37
CA ARG A 372 15.94 -1.45 25.76
C ARG A 372 14.91 -0.80 26.69
N PRO A 373 14.05 0.13 26.23
CA PRO A 373 12.87 0.54 27.00
C PRO A 373 11.94 -0.66 27.20
N CYS A 374 11.37 -0.77 28.40
CA CYS A 374 10.52 -1.86 28.85
C CYS A 374 9.17 -1.91 28.12
N ASP A 375 8.62 -3.12 28.00
CA ASP A 375 7.43 -3.46 27.22
C ASP A 375 6.15 -2.67 27.59
N GLY A 376 5.59 -1.98 26.59
CA GLY A 376 4.26 -1.36 26.61
C GLY A 376 4.25 0.01 25.94
N SER A 377 3.59 0.16 24.78
CA SER A 377 3.35 1.49 24.18
C SER A 377 2.30 2.26 25.00
N PRO A 378 2.49 3.56 25.24
CA PRO A 378 1.57 4.35 26.05
C PRO A 378 0.19 4.44 25.39
N GLY A 379 -0.87 4.33 26.21
CA GLY A 379 -2.25 4.44 25.77
C GLY A 379 -2.73 5.87 25.57
N SER A 380 -2.00 6.85 26.14
CA SER A 380 -2.33 8.28 26.09
C SER A 380 -1.06 9.16 26.01
N PHE A 381 -1.22 10.41 25.60
CA PHE A 381 -0.17 11.42 25.60
C PHE A 381 0.26 11.80 27.03
N GLY A 382 -0.65 11.79 28.01
CA GLY A 382 -0.30 11.95 29.42
C GLY A 382 0.65 10.87 29.93
N GLU A 383 0.39 9.60 29.57
CA GLU A 383 1.30 8.50 29.89
C GLU A 383 2.63 8.63 29.14
N LEU A 384 2.59 8.99 27.86
CA LEU A 384 3.77 9.21 27.03
C LEU A 384 4.71 10.28 27.62
N VAL A 385 4.16 11.42 28.04
CA VAL A 385 4.94 12.50 28.65
C VAL A 385 5.48 12.08 30.01
N GLY A 386 4.71 11.36 30.83
CA GLY A 386 5.17 10.82 32.12
C GLY A 386 6.33 9.83 31.98
N ARG A 387 6.40 9.14 30.84
CA ARG A 387 7.44 8.14 30.52
C ARG A 387 8.58 8.67 29.67
N PHE A 388 8.61 9.97 29.38
CA PHE A 388 9.64 10.57 28.52
C PHE A 388 11.07 10.38 29.08
N ALA A 389 11.21 10.28 30.40
CA ALA A 389 12.48 10.01 31.07
C ALA A 389 13.11 8.63 30.73
N GLU A 390 12.36 7.74 30.07
CA GLU A 390 12.88 6.45 29.58
C GLU A 390 13.85 6.63 28.38
N PHE A 391 13.86 7.80 27.74
CA PHE A 391 14.75 8.10 26.62
C PHE A 391 15.96 8.94 27.07
N PRO A 392 17.15 8.34 27.28
CA PRO A 392 18.29 9.04 27.88
C PRO A 392 18.93 10.12 26.98
N LEU A 393 18.68 10.08 25.67
CA LEU A 393 19.23 11.05 24.71
C LEU A 393 18.16 12.02 24.19
N LEU A 394 16.90 11.88 24.64
CA LEU A 394 15.83 12.80 24.30
C LEU A 394 15.47 13.64 25.53
N GLU A 395 15.22 14.93 25.32
CA GLU A 395 14.78 15.82 26.39
C GLU A 395 13.52 16.57 25.96
N PHE A 396 12.44 16.42 26.73
CA PHE A 396 11.20 17.13 26.47
C PHE A 396 11.25 18.53 27.08
N THR A 397 11.26 19.54 26.22
CA THR A 397 11.37 20.95 26.62
C THR A 397 10.07 21.73 26.41
N GLY A 398 9.09 21.12 25.72
CA GLY A 398 7.80 21.72 25.40
C GLY A 398 6.82 21.85 26.57
N ASP A 399 5.67 22.50 26.31
CA ASP A 399 4.56 22.56 27.27
C ASP A 399 3.78 21.24 27.28
N GLN A 400 3.71 20.59 28.44
CA GLN A 400 2.99 19.32 28.61
C GLN A 400 1.48 19.47 28.38
N LYS A 401 0.92 20.67 28.59
CA LYS A 401 -0.52 20.93 28.42
C LYS A 401 -0.99 20.67 26.98
N GLU A 402 -0.16 21.02 26.00
CA GLU A 402 -0.48 20.82 24.58
C GLU A 402 -0.53 19.32 24.21
N ALA A 403 0.35 18.52 24.81
CA ALA A 403 0.34 17.07 24.63
C ALA A 403 -0.88 16.44 25.33
N LEU A 404 -1.17 16.84 26.57
CA LEU A 404 -2.33 16.36 27.34
C LEU A 404 -3.68 16.72 26.68
N ALA A 405 -3.75 17.87 25.99
CA ALA A 405 -4.96 18.29 25.27
C ALA A 405 -5.36 17.31 24.15
N LEU A 406 -4.43 16.51 23.62
CA LEU A 406 -4.69 15.51 22.60
C LEU A 406 -5.50 14.32 23.13
N ASP A 407 -5.40 14.00 24.43
CA ASP A 407 -6.09 12.86 25.05
C ASP A 407 -7.60 13.03 25.09
N GLY A 408 -8.07 14.26 25.34
CA GLY A 408 -9.51 14.56 25.44
C GLY A 408 -10.24 14.64 24.10
N GLN A 409 -9.52 14.80 22.99
CA GLN A 409 -10.11 15.01 21.66
C GLN A 409 -10.06 13.76 20.77
N TYR A 410 -9.14 12.82 21.03
CA TYR A 410 -8.81 11.77 20.06
C TYR A 410 -8.44 10.40 20.68
N ALA A 411 -9.09 10.03 21.79
CA ALA A 411 -8.92 8.73 22.42
C ALA A 411 -9.19 7.57 21.42
N GLY A 412 -8.20 6.69 21.23
CA GLY A 412 -8.33 5.48 20.39
C GLY A 412 -7.78 5.57 18.96
N THR A 413 -7.22 6.71 18.53
CA THR A 413 -6.66 6.92 17.17
C THR A 413 -5.27 6.30 16.95
N GLY A 414 -4.65 5.70 17.97
CA GLY A 414 -3.30 5.15 17.89
C GLY A 414 -2.17 6.19 17.81
N TRP A 415 -2.48 7.50 17.94
CA TRP A 415 -1.49 8.57 17.85
C TRP A 415 -0.45 8.55 18.97
N ALA A 416 -0.84 8.22 20.20
CA ALA A 416 0.11 8.06 21.31
C ALA A 416 1.12 6.95 21.01
N ARG A 417 0.64 5.80 20.50
CA ARG A 417 1.48 4.69 20.06
C ARG A 417 2.44 5.09 18.93
N LEU A 418 1.94 5.74 17.88
CA LEU A 418 2.80 6.16 16.77
C LEU A 418 3.83 7.23 17.20
N THR A 419 3.45 8.12 18.12
CA THR A 419 4.38 9.10 18.71
C THR A 419 5.48 8.38 19.48
N TRP A 420 5.13 7.36 20.26
CA TRP A 420 6.09 6.52 20.98
C TRP A 420 7.04 5.77 20.04
N GLU A 421 6.52 5.22 18.94
CA GLU A 421 7.34 4.58 17.89
C GLU A 421 8.32 5.60 17.27
N GLY A 422 7.86 6.82 17.01
CA GLY A 422 8.70 7.92 16.51
C GLY A 422 9.79 8.36 17.51
N LEU A 423 9.46 8.47 18.79
CA LEU A 423 10.42 8.78 19.85
C LEU A 423 11.46 7.66 20.01
N THR A 424 11.03 6.40 19.95
CA THR A 424 11.94 5.26 20.05
C THR A 424 12.93 5.25 18.88
N ALA A 425 12.45 5.50 17.65
CA ALA A 425 13.32 5.64 16.49
C ALA A 425 14.27 6.85 16.62
N LEU A 426 13.81 7.99 17.16
CA LEU A 426 14.65 9.17 17.42
C LEU A 426 15.74 8.88 18.46
N GLN A 427 15.45 8.12 19.52
CA GLN A 427 16.44 7.71 20.53
C GLN A 427 17.53 6.84 19.92
N GLU A 428 17.16 5.88 19.07
CA GLU A 428 18.12 5.01 18.39
C GLU A 428 18.97 5.77 17.37
N TYR A 429 18.34 6.69 16.64
CA TYR A 429 19.05 7.63 15.77
C TYR A 429 20.03 8.49 16.56
N ALA A 430 19.61 9.10 17.68
CA ALA A 430 20.49 9.90 18.54
C ALA A 430 21.69 9.07 19.02
N SER A 431 21.44 7.81 19.40
CA SER A 431 22.48 6.87 19.82
C SER A 431 23.48 6.55 18.68
N ALA A 432 23.02 6.51 17.44
CA ALA A 432 23.89 6.36 16.27
C ALA A 432 24.58 7.67 15.88
N ALA A 433 23.90 8.81 15.99
CA ALA A 433 24.41 10.14 15.63
C ALA A 433 25.56 10.57 16.55
N VAL A 434 25.42 10.35 17.86
CA VAL A 434 26.49 10.60 18.85
C VAL A 434 27.73 9.74 18.57
N ARG A 435 27.56 8.56 17.96
CA ARG A 435 28.65 7.66 17.53
C ARG A 435 29.19 7.97 16.13
N GLY A 436 28.60 8.91 15.41
CA GLY A 436 28.92 9.19 14.01
C GLY A 436 28.49 8.09 13.02
N GLU A 437 27.63 7.16 13.45
CA GLU A 437 27.16 6.01 12.67
C GLU A 437 25.82 6.27 11.94
N ALA A 438 25.14 7.38 12.22
CA ALA A 438 23.82 7.67 11.66
C ALA A 438 23.82 7.91 10.13
N GLY A 439 24.95 8.35 9.57
CA GLY A 439 25.12 8.52 8.12
C GLY A 439 24.25 9.61 7.46
N GLY A 440 23.62 10.49 8.25
CA GLY A 440 22.74 11.54 7.74
C GLY A 440 21.78 12.10 8.78
N ASP A 441 20.77 12.84 8.31
CA ASP A 441 19.67 13.33 9.15
C ASP A 441 18.67 12.22 9.52
N PHE A 442 17.80 12.48 10.51
CA PHE A 442 16.83 11.49 10.97
C PHE A 442 15.93 10.94 9.85
N LYS A 443 15.58 11.75 8.84
CA LYS A 443 14.79 11.26 7.71
C LYS A 443 15.59 10.22 6.90
N GLN A 444 16.88 10.46 6.65
CA GLN A 444 17.75 9.48 5.98
C GLN A 444 17.92 8.19 6.79
N TRP A 445 17.99 8.32 8.12
CA TRP A 445 17.97 7.18 9.04
C TRP A 445 16.69 6.35 8.93
N CYS A 446 15.53 6.99 8.81
CA CYS A 446 14.28 6.28 8.53
C CYS A 446 14.31 5.58 7.16
N GLU A 447 14.85 6.22 6.12
CA GLU A 447 14.95 5.63 4.77
C GLU A 447 15.84 4.38 4.74
N HIS A 448 16.84 4.30 5.63
CA HIS A 448 17.83 3.23 5.67
C HIS A 448 17.98 2.63 7.08
N THR A 449 16.87 2.37 7.76
CA THR A 449 16.89 1.91 9.16
C THR A 449 17.67 0.60 9.31
N PRO A 450 18.73 0.57 10.16
CA PRO A 450 19.53 -0.64 10.35
C PRO A 450 18.72 -1.83 10.89
N PRO A 451 19.11 -3.08 10.56
CA PRO A 451 18.48 -4.27 11.14
C PRO A 451 18.54 -4.27 12.67
N GLY A 452 17.40 -4.44 13.34
CA GLY A 452 17.29 -4.43 14.80
C GLY A 452 16.88 -3.09 15.41
N CYS A 453 16.83 -2.01 14.63
CA CYS A 453 16.29 -0.72 15.02
C CYS A 453 14.78 -0.60 14.70
N HIS A 454 14.09 0.25 15.44
CA HIS A 454 12.69 0.61 15.24
C HIS A 454 12.52 1.40 13.94
N ARG A 455 11.65 0.89 13.07
CA ARG A 455 11.32 1.54 11.80
C ARG A 455 10.24 2.58 12.03
N PHE A 456 10.56 3.82 11.68
CA PHE A 456 9.58 4.89 11.59
C PHE A 456 9.35 5.26 10.11
N PRO A 457 8.11 5.50 9.65
CA PRO A 457 7.84 5.79 8.24
C PRO A 457 8.62 7.04 7.76
N PRO A 458 9.51 6.93 6.75
CA PRO A 458 10.37 8.04 6.34
C PRO A 458 9.60 9.28 5.87
N ARG A 459 8.38 9.09 5.37
CA ARG A 459 7.49 10.17 4.89
C ARG A 459 6.82 10.93 6.02
N LYS A 460 6.77 10.35 7.22
CA LYS A 460 6.31 11.03 8.44
C LYS A 460 7.44 11.82 9.11
N ALA A 461 8.71 11.59 8.75
CA ALA A 461 9.85 12.38 9.20
C ALA A 461 10.12 13.55 8.23
N VAL A 462 10.01 14.78 8.72
CA VAL A 462 10.25 15.99 7.95
C VAL A 462 11.56 16.63 8.40
N ARG A 463 12.48 16.84 7.45
CA ARG A 463 13.82 17.42 7.70
C ARG A 463 13.79 18.88 8.15
N GLY A 464 12.81 19.63 7.65
CA GLY A 464 12.71 21.06 7.89
C GLY A 464 11.38 21.60 7.40
N GLU A 465 10.98 22.75 7.92
CA GLU A 465 9.78 23.43 7.50
C GLU A 465 9.93 24.05 6.11
N SER A 466 8.81 24.41 5.48
CA SER A 466 8.89 25.08 4.17
C SER A 466 9.60 26.44 4.27
N ARG A 467 10.37 26.85 3.25
CA ARG A 467 11.04 28.17 3.21
C ARG A 467 10.10 29.33 3.48
N THR A 468 8.83 29.21 3.11
CA THR A 468 7.78 30.20 3.34
C THR A 468 7.51 30.39 4.84
N VAL A 469 7.48 29.30 5.61
CA VAL A 469 7.34 29.31 7.08
C VAL A 469 8.58 29.92 7.74
N GLU A 470 9.76 29.58 7.23
CA GLU A 470 11.03 30.09 7.74
C GLU A 470 11.19 31.60 7.51
N SER A 471 10.67 32.13 6.40
CA SER A 471 10.73 33.55 6.07
C SER A 471 9.68 34.41 6.78
N HIS A 472 8.59 33.81 7.28
CA HIS A 472 7.48 34.56 7.85
C HIS A 472 7.62 34.69 9.38
N THR A 473 7.77 35.92 9.87
CA THR A 473 8.11 36.23 11.27
C THR A 473 7.14 35.63 12.29
N LYS A 474 5.84 35.58 11.97
CA LYS A 474 4.80 35.01 12.86
C LYS A 474 4.92 33.48 12.98
N TRP A 475 5.04 32.77 11.86
CA TRP A 475 5.11 31.30 11.85
C TRP A 475 6.47 30.77 12.29
N LYS A 476 7.53 31.53 12.02
CA LYS A 476 8.86 31.27 12.57
C LYS A 476 8.83 31.35 14.10
N ARG A 477 8.14 32.36 14.67
CA ARG A 477 8.02 32.53 16.13
C ARG A 477 7.30 31.36 16.81
N GLU A 478 6.29 30.77 16.20
CA GLU A 478 5.62 29.57 16.75
C GLU A 478 6.53 28.34 16.81
N ARG A 479 7.54 28.29 15.93
CA ARG A 479 8.55 27.22 15.88
C ARG A 479 9.84 27.57 16.61
N MET A 480 9.91 28.75 17.23
CA MET A 480 10.94 29.08 18.21
C MET A 480 10.55 28.40 19.52
N LEU A 481 10.92 27.14 19.68
CA LEU A 481 10.51 26.32 20.81
C LEU A 481 11.55 26.36 21.93
N PRO A 482 11.14 26.15 23.19
CA PRO A 482 12.04 26.18 24.33
C PRO A 482 13.18 25.16 24.19
N VAL A 483 14.40 25.59 24.53
CA VAL A 483 15.60 24.76 24.66
C VAL A 483 16.41 25.18 25.88
N PRO A 484 17.28 24.31 26.43
CA PRO A 484 18.16 24.69 27.52
C PRO A 484 19.16 25.77 27.10
N GLU A 485 19.64 26.53 28.09
CA GLU A 485 20.61 27.63 27.89
C GLU A 485 21.96 27.16 27.32
N CYS A 486 22.31 25.87 27.52
CA CYS A 486 23.52 25.28 26.93
C CYS A 486 23.43 25.10 25.41
N VAL A 487 22.23 25.10 24.83
CA VAL A 487 22.00 24.98 23.38
C VAL A 487 21.95 26.36 22.73
N ASP A 488 21.18 27.28 23.33
CA ASP A 488 21.08 28.67 22.88
C ASP A 488 20.85 29.59 24.09
N ALA A 489 21.63 30.67 24.20
CA ALA A 489 21.55 31.62 25.31
C ALA A 489 20.17 32.30 25.43
N SER A 490 19.40 32.39 24.34
CA SER A 490 18.03 32.93 24.33
C SER A 490 16.98 31.95 24.87
N ARG A 491 17.38 30.70 25.18
CA ARG A 491 16.51 29.58 25.61
C ARG A 491 15.43 29.21 24.59
N ARG A 492 15.55 29.64 23.34
CA ARG A 492 14.63 29.29 22.25
C ARG A 492 15.41 28.98 20.98
N ALA A 493 15.08 27.88 20.33
CA ALA A 493 15.67 27.50 19.04
C ALA A 493 14.58 27.23 18.00
N PHE A 494 14.92 27.45 16.73
CA PHE A 494 14.00 27.14 15.64
C PHE A 494 13.97 25.64 15.37
N MET A 495 12.81 25.00 15.57
CA MET A 495 12.61 23.57 15.33
C MET A 495 11.78 23.34 14.06
N GLY A 496 12.47 23.34 12.91
CA GLY A 496 11.85 23.03 11.62
C GLY A 496 11.64 21.52 11.39
N ALA A 497 12.48 20.69 11.98
CA ALA A 497 12.35 19.24 11.89
C ALA A 497 11.16 18.76 12.73
N HIS A 498 10.33 17.89 12.17
CA HIS A 498 9.15 17.40 12.87
C HIS A 498 8.68 16.03 12.37
N LEU A 499 7.97 15.32 13.23
CA LEU A 499 7.27 14.07 12.92
C LEU A 499 5.78 14.31 12.74
N ARG A 500 5.19 13.60 11.78
CA ARG A 500 3.75 13.63 11.49
C ARG A 500 3.07 12.42 12.13
N ILE A 501 2.20 12.66 13.09
CA ILE A 501 1.58 11.59 13.88
C ILE A 501 0.18 11.21 13.33
N GLY A 502 -0.43 12.02 12.46
CA GLY A 502 -1.70 11.69 11.80
C GLY A 502 -1.88 12.35 10.42
N GLY A 503 -3.01 12.10 9.77
CA GLY A 503 -3.43 12.74 8.51
C GLY A 503 -4.32 13.97 8.74
N GLY A 504 -4.20 14.99 7.89
CA GLY A 504 -5.10 16.17 7.93
C GLY A 504 -4.56 17.42 8.65
N ARG A 505 -5.44 18.43 8.78
CA ARG A 505 -5.11 19.78 9.27
C ARG A 505 -4.93 19.87 10.78
N THR A 506 -5.58 18.97 11.52
CA THR A 506 -5.57 18.91 12.99
C THR A 506 -4.69 17.77 13.52
N ALA A 507 -4.08 16.97 12.63
CA ALA A 507 -3.23 15.88 13.06
C ALA A 507 -2.03 16.36 13.89
N PRO A 508 -1.69 15.64 14.97
CA PRO A 508 -0.61 16.03 15.84
C PRO A 508 0.75 16.01 15.14
N ARG A 509 1.60 16.94 15.57
CA ARG A 509 2.99 17.11 15.14
C ARG A 509 3.90 17.09 16.34
N LEU A 510 5.04 16.44 16.17
CA LEU A 510 6.13 16.46 17.14
C LEU A 510 7.28 17.25 16.53
N HIS A 511 7.62 18.41 17.08
CA HIS A 511 8.77 19.20 16.63
C HIS A 511 9.97 18.91 17.51
N TYR A 512 11.13 18.78 16.87
CA TYR A 512 12.38 18.49 17.55
C TYR A 512 13.56 19.26 16.97
N LEU A 513 14.59 19.43 17.78
CA LEU A 513 15.91 19.92 17.40
C LEU A 513 16.92 18.80 17.58
N ASP A 514 17.60 18.45 16.50
CA ASP A 514 18.75 17.56 16.56
C ASP A 514 20.01 18.35 16.94
N ASP A 515 20.50 18.14 18.16
CA ASP A 515 21.75 18.71 18.66
C ASP A 515 22.71 17.61 19.12
N CYS A 516 22.70 16.46 18.42
CA CYS A 516 23.58 15.33 18.74
C CYS A 516 25.08 15.67 18.58
N SER A 517 25.41 16.69 17.77
CA SER A 517 26.79 17.14 17.57
C SER A 517 27.27 18.16 18.62
N GLY A 518 26.36 18.86 19.29
CA GLY A 518 26.66 19.84 20.35
C GLY A 518 26.49 19.22 21.73
N SER A 519 25.25 19.21 22.24
CA SER A 519 24.89 18.64 23.55
C SER A 519 24.85 17.11 23.59
N GLY A 520 24.85 16.45 22.43
CA GLY A 520 24.68 14.99 22.35
C GLY A 520 23.24 14.52 22.55
N ARG A 521 22.27 15.43 22.43
CA ARG A 521 20.85 15.16 22.69
C ARG A 521 19.95 15.68 21.57
N ILE A 522 18.73 15.16 21.54
CA ILE A 522 17.65 15.71 20.74
C ILE A 522 16.62 16.33 21.67
N TYR A 523 16.25 17.58 21.40
CA TYR A 523 15.27 18.32 22.19
C TYR A 523 13.91 18.29 21.52
N VAL A 524 12.90 17.77 22.21
CA VAL A 524 11.51 17.75 21.72
C VAL A 524 10.78 18.93 22.31
N GLY A 525 10.63 19.98 21.51
CA GLY A 525 10.08 21.26 21.98
C GLY A 525 8.56 21.40 21.86
N TYR A 526 7.89 20.50 21.15
CA TYR A 526 6.43 20.53 21.01
C TYR A 526 5.87 19.18 20.59
N ILE A 527 4.81 18.76 21.27
CA ILE A 527 3.91 17.66 20.88
C ILE A 527 2.50 18.21 21.03
N GLY A 528 1.79 18.37 19.92
CA GLY A 528 0.47 19.00 19.94
C GLY A 528 -0.15 19.04 18.56
N LEU A 529 -1.32 19.67 18.44
CA LEU A 529 -1.98 19.88 17.14
C LEU A 529 -1.07 20.68 16.21
N HIS A 530 -1.32 20.60 14.91
CA HIS A 530 -0.51 21.30 13.92
C HIS A 530 -0.44 22.83 14.17
N LEU A 531 0.78 23.38 14.32
CA LEU A 531 1.03 24.82 14.49
C LEU A 531 0.56 25.65 13.28
N THR A 532 0.32 26.96 13.45
CA THR A 532 -0.20 27.76 12.33
C THR A 532 0.82 27.88 11.19
N ASN A 533 0.29 27.91 9.98
CA ASN A 533 1.02 28.08 8.73
C ASN A 533 0.08 28.79 7.74
N THR A 534 0.52 29.04 6.50
CA THR A 534 -0.27 29.49 5.32
C THR A 534 -1.63 28.82 5.13
N ARG A 535 -1.91 27.72 5.85
CA ARG A 535 -3.06 26.82 5.69
C ARG A 535 -3.98 26.75 6.91
N THR A 536 -3.54 27.21 8.07
CA THR A 536 -4.29 27.17 9.34
C THR A 536 -4.35 28.60 9.86
N ASN A 537 -5.35 29.34 9.40
CA ASN A 537 -5.77 30.61 10.02
C ASN A 537 -6.67 30.33 11.21
#